data_AF-A0A3M7RH25-F1
#
_entry.id   AF-A0A3M7RH25-F1
#
_cell.length_a   1.000
_cell.length_b   1.000
_cell.length_c   1.000
_cell.angle_alpha   90.00
_cell.angle_beta   90.00
_cell.angle_gamma   90.00
#
_symmetry.space_group_name_H-M   'P 1'
#
loop_
_entity.id
_entity.type
_entity.pdbx_description
1 polymer ?
#
loop_
_entity_poly.entity_id
_entity_poly.type
_entity_poly.pdbx_seq_one_letter_code
_entity_poly.pdbx_strand_id
1 'polypeptide(L)'
;SIDSSEKSNDINIRIRNLNSHFTYSIYTNICQSLFEKDKFLFSFLLCTSILKTNDEIEDSELKFFLTGGLSIETYFSNPFPKWLPDKTWIELNKFQDLTNLSIVEHLRKNEEAWKDFMENPDIKIPYEKPISKFKKLILLKIFRQDKVIAATHKFVVDNLGAVFVEPPTFSLGKIFKNSRPEIPLIFILSPGVDPLSHMYKLADEYGMKDNIRTISLGQGQGPIALRNIEEGMTNGYWIVLQNCHLAASFLQEIEYTCETVSKIFFVVLN
;
A
#
# COMPACT_ATOMS: atom_id res chain seq x y z
N SER A 1 2.45 12.59 16.35
CA SER A 1 3.56 11.95 15.62
C SER A 1 4.91 12.34 16.19
N ILE A 2 5.23 13.64 16.35
CA ILE A 2 6.49 14.07 17.00
C ILE A 2 6.55 13.61 18.47
N ASP A 3 5.48 13.81 19.25
CA ASP A 3 5.47 13.45 20.68
C ASP A 3 5.40 11.94 20.95
N SER A 4 4.94 11.17 19.96
CA SER A 4 4.67 9.73 20.06
C SER A 4 5.84 8.87 19.58
N SER A 5 6.89 9.50 19.04
CA SER A 5 8.08 8.80 18.55
C SER A 5 9.16 8.73 19.62
N GLU A 6 10.06 7.76 19.50
CA GLU A 6 11.12 7.54 20.48
C GLU A 6 12.02 8.77 20.62
N LYS A 7 12.17 9.25 21.86
CA LYS A 7 12.97 10.42 22.20
C LYS A 7 14.45 10.05 22.22
N SER A 8 15.29 10.93 21.71
CA SER A 8 16.74 10.82 21.79
C SER A 8 17.35 12.22 21.93
N ASN A 9 18.43 12.31 22.71
CA ASN A 9 19.22 13.54 22.86
C ASN A 9 20.20 13.74 21.69
N ASP A 10 20.47 12.68 20.92
CA ASP A 10 21.23 12.78 19.68
C ASP A 10 20.29 13.17 18.53
N ILE A 11 20.59 14.28 17.86
CA ILE A 11 19.74 14.85 16.81
C ILE A 11 19.60 13.92 15.61
N ASN A 12 20.65 13.19 15.23
CA ASN A 12 20.62 12.29 14.08
C ASN A 12 19.78 11.05 14.39
N ILE A 13 19.93 10.50 15.60
CA ILE A 13 19.08 9.40 16.07
C ILE A 13 17.62 9.88 16.17
N ARG A 14 17.39 11.09 16.68
CA ARG A 14 16.04 11.66 16.81
C ARG A 14 15.36 11.81 15.46
N ILE A 15 16.06 12.35 14.45
CA ILE A 15 15.55 12.47 13.08
C ILE A 15 15.21 11.09 12.50
N ARG A 16 16.08 10.10 12.71
CA ARG A 16 15.85 8.73 12.22
C ARG A 16 14.60 8.11 12.86
N ASN A 17 14.45 8.25 14.17
CA ASN A 17 13.28 7.76 14.91
C ASN A 17 11.99 8.46 14.47
N LEU A 18 12.04 9.76 14.23
CA LEU A 18 10.91 10.53 13.71
C LEU A 18 10.49 10.05 12.33
N ASN A 19 11.45 9.89 11.42
CA ASN A 19 11.18 9.41 10.06
C ASN A 19 10.57 8.00 10.10
N SER A 20 11.17 7.06 10.83
CA SER A 20 10.63 5.70 10.96
C SER A 20 9.20 5.68 11.51
N HIS A 21 8.92 6.46 12.57
CA HIS A 21 7.59 6.54 13.15
C HIS A 21 6.57 7.18 12.18
N PHE A 22 6.96 8.25 11.50
CA PHE A 22 6.11 8.96 10.55
C PHE A 22 5.79 8.09 9.32
N THR A 23 6.80 7.44 8.73
CA THR A 23 6.64 6.51 7.62
C THR A 23 5.71 5.37 7.99
N TYR A 24 5.87 4.76 9.17
CA TYR A 24 4.97 3.70 9.63
C TYR A 24 3.54 4.21 9.86
N SER A 25 3.38 5.40 10.45
CA SER A 25 2.06 6.02 10.66
C SER A 25 1.33 6.28 9.34
N ILE A 26 2.02 6.76 8.31
CA ILE A 26 1.47 6.92 6.96
C ILE A 26 1.05 5.57 6.42
N TYR A 27 1.94 4.58 6.52
CA TYR A 27 1.66 3.22 6.04
C TYR A 27 0.37 2.66 6.67
N THR A 28 0.25 2.70 8.00
CA THR A 28 -0.92 2.18 8.71
C THR A 28 -2.19 2.94 8.38
N ASN A 29 -2.13 4.27 8.25
CA ASN A 29 -3.31 5.09 7.98
C ASN A 29 -3.83 4.87 6.55
N ILE A 30 -2.93 4.74 5.57
CA ILE A 30 -3.33 4.46 4.18
C ILE A 30 -3.80 3.01 4.05
N CYS A 31 -3.14 2.05 4.70
CA CYS A 31 -3.60 0.65 4.68
C CYS A 31 -4.99 0.44 5.29
N GLN A 32 -5.52 1.37 6.08
CA GLN A 32 -6.90 1.30 6.57
C GLN A 32 -7.94 1.58 5.47
N SER A 33 -7.58 2.30 4.41
CA SER A 33 -8.49 2.64 3.29
C SER A 33 -8.27 1.81 2.03
N LEU A 34 -7.23 0.96 2.00
CA LEU A 34 -6.92 0.10 0.86
C LEU A 34 -7.51 -1.31 1.02
N PHE A 35 -7.90 -1.91 -0.11
CA PHE A 35 -8.19 -3.34 -0.16
C PHE A 35 -6.94 -4.17 0.11
N GLU A 36 -7.10 -5.38 0.67
CA GLU A 36 -5.97 -6.27 1.00
C GLU A 36 -5.00 -6.49 -0.17
N LYS A 37 -5.53 -6.68 -1.38
CA LYS A 37 -4.75 -6.89 -2.60
C LYS A 37 -3.84 -5.71 -2.96
N ASP A 38 -4.18 -4.49 -2.52
CA ASP A 38 -3.49 -3.25 -2.91
C ASP A 38 -2.47 -2.80 -1.85
N LYS A 39 -2.54 -3.32 -0.62
CA LYS A 39 -1.66 -2.91 0.49
C LYS A 39 -0.19 -3.15 0.21
N PHE A 40 0.15 -4.31 -0.37
CA PHE A 40 1.54 -4.61 -0.68
C PHE A 40 2.08 -3.73 -1.82
N LEU A 41 1.26 -3.46 -2.84
CA LEU A 41 1.63 -2.54 -3.91
C LEU A 41 1.97 -1.16 -3.34
N PHE A 42 1.12 -0.64 -2.45
CA PHE A 42 1.38 0.62 -1.79
C PHE A 42 2.68 0.59 -0.96
N SER A 43 2.95 -0.50 -0.25
CA SER A 43 4.21 -0.68 0.47
C SER A 43 5.45 -0.62 -0.43
N PHE A 44 5.38 -1.28 -1.59
CA PHE A 44 6.45 -1.23 -2.59
C PHE A 44 6.62 0.17 -3.19
N LEU A 45 5.53 0.89 -3.45
CA LEU A 45 5.56 2.29 -3.91
C LEU A 45 6.15 3.22 -2.85
N LEU A 46 5.79 3.05 -1.58
CA LEU A 46 6.35 3.81 -0.47
C LEU A 46 7.87 3.57 -0.36
N CYS A 47 8.30 2.30 -0.40
CA CYS A 47 9.71 1.92 -0.36
C CYS A 47 10.50 2.53 -1.52
N THR A 48 10.02 2.37 -2.76
CA THR A 48 10.72 2.92 -3.94
C THR A 48 10.71 4.45 -3.94
N SER A 49 9.64 5.09 -3.48
CA SER A 49 9.60 6.56 -3.36
C SER A 49 10.64 7.09 -2.37
N ILE A 50 10.79 6.44 -1.21
CA ILE A 50 11.80 6.82 -0.21
C ILE A 50 13.21 6.66 -0.79
N LEU A 51 13.49 5.51 -1.39
CA LEU A 51 14.80 5.22 -1.97
C LEU A 51 15.14 6.17 -3.12
N LYS A 52 14.16 6.58 -3.92
CA LYS A 52 14.36 7.63 -4.94
C LYS A 52 14.69 8.98 -4.35
N THR A 53 13.99 9.40 -3.29
CA THR A 53 14.29 10.67 -2.60
C THR A 53 15.68 10.68 -1.98
N ASN A 54 16.23 9.50 -1.64
CA ASN A 54 17.59 9.33 -1.15
C ASN A 54 18.65 9.13 -2.26
N ASP A 55 18.28 9.29 -3.53
CA ASP A 55 19.15 9.04 -4.70
C ASP A 55 19.71 7.60 -4.77
N GLU A 56 19.02 6.62 -4.17
CA GLU A 56 19.40 5.19 -4.19
C GLU A 56 18.82 4.43 -5.39
N ILE A 57 17.79 5.01 -6.04
CA ILE A 57 17.12 4.49 -7.24
C ILE A 57 16.92 5.65 -8.22
N GLU A 58 17.26 5.42 -9.48
CA GLU A 58 16.98 6.39 -10.55
C GLU A 58 15.56 6.21 -11.14
N ASP A 59 14.95 7.30 -11.62
CA ASP A 59 13.66 7.27 -12.33
C ASP A 59 13.69 6.35 -13.57
N SER A 60 14.83 6.36 -14.26
CA SER A 60 15.11 5.56 -15.45
C SER A 60 15.04 4.05 -15.14
N GLU A 61 15.62 3.64 -14.01
CA GLU A 61 15.60 2.27 -13.48
C GLU A 61 14.21 1.84 -13.07
N LEU A 62 13.46 2.68 -12.35
CA LEU A 62 12.10 2.34 -11.95
C LEU A 62 11.18 2.21 -13.17
N LYS A 63 11.30 3.12 -14.14
CA LYS A 63 10.56 3.04 -15.41
C LYS A 63 10.90 1.76 -16.17
N PHE A 64 12.18 1.38 -16.20
CA PHE A 64 12.62 0.13 -16.79
C PHE A 64 12.04 -1.07 -16.04
N PHE A 65 12.07 -1.07 -14.71
CA PHE A 65 11.47 -2.13 -13.88
C PHE A 65 9.98 -2.29 -14.14
N LEU A 66 9.22 -1.23 -14.42
CA LEU A 66 7.79 -1.33 -14.71
C LEU A 66 7.51 -1.81 -16.14
N THR A 67 8.23 -1.26 -17.12
CA THR A 67 7.89 -1.43 -18.54
C THR A 67 8.71 -2.52 -19.25
N GLY A 68 9.88 -2.90 -18.74
CA GLY A 68 10.84 -3.75 -19.45
C GLY A 68 11.56 -3.03 -20.59
N GLY A 69 11.52 -1.70 -20.64
CA GLY A 69 12.15 -0.92 -21.71
C GLY A 69 11.43 -1.09 -23.05
N LEU A 70 10.12 -0.88 -23.08
CA LEU A 70 9.29 -0.88 -24.30
C LEU A 70 9.83 0.17 -25.28
N SER A 71 10.55 -0.29 -26.30
CA SER A 71 10.87 0.48 -27.50
C SER A 71 10.74 -0.43 -28.70
N ILE A 72 10.28 0.16 -29.81
CA ILE A 72 10.16 -0.45 -31.12
C ILE A 72 11.58 -0.70 -31.65
N GLU A 73 11.83 -1.94 -32.08
CA GLU A 73 12.94 -2.36 -32.95
C GLU A 73 14.37 -2.06 -32.44
N THR A 74 14.85 -2.88 -31.49
CA THR A 74 16.29 -3.04 -31.29
C THR A 74 16.67 -4.48 -31.60
N TYR A 75 17.28 -4.70 -32.77
CA TYR A 75 17.72 -6.02 -33.21
C TYR A 75 19.08 -6.35 -32.61
N PHE A 76 19.08 -6.96 -31.44
CA PHE A 76 20.25 -7.67 -30.94
C PHE A 76 20.14 -9.13 -31.36
N SER A 77 21.03 -9.59 -32.25
CA SER A 77 21.11 -11.02 -32.57
C SER A 77 21.41 -11.79 -31.29
N ASN A 78 20.54 -12.75 -30.95
CA ASN A 78 20.65 -13.55 -29.76
C ASN A 78 21.67 -14.67 -29.97
N PRO A 79 22.80 -14.69 -29.23
CA PRO A 79 23.80 -15.75 -29.36
C PRO A 79 23.37 -17.07 -28.68
N PHE A 80 22.29 -17.06 -27.88
CA PHE A 80 21.83 -18.19 -27.07
C PHE A 80 20.38 -18.62 -27.38
N PRO A 81 19.97 -18.78 -28.67
CA PRO A 81 18.57 -19.00 -29.03
C PRO A 81 18.00 -20.34 -28.54
N LYS A 82 18.87 -21.27 -28.10
CA LYS A 82 18.46 -22.60 -27.62
C LYS A 82 17.80 -22.59 -26.25
N TRP A 83 18.13 -21.62 -25.39
CA TRP A 83 17.65 -21.58 -24.00
C TRP A 83 17.25 -20.19 -23.53
N LEU A 84 17.74 -19.11 -24.17
CA LEU A 84 17.43 -17.74 -23.80
C LEU A 84 16.42 -17.14 -24.79
N PRO A 85 15.20 -16.76 -24.35
CA PRO A 85 14.24 -16.10 -25.23
C PRO A 85 14.74 -14.75 -25.75
N ASP A 86 14.43 -14.41 -27.00
CA ASP A 86 14.84 -13.14 -27.62
C ASP A 86 14.37 -11.92 -26.82
N LYS A 87 13.17 -11.99 -26.23
CA LYS A 87 12.66 -10.94 -25.34
C LYS A 87 13.60 -10.68 -24.17
N THR A 88 14.02 -11.74 -23.47
CA THR A 88 14.95 -11.66 -22.33
C THR A 88 16.31 -11.10 -22.77
N TRP A 89 16.81 -11.53 -23.93
CA TRP A 89 18.04 -11.01 -24.49
C TRP A 89 17.97 -9.51 -24.80
N ILE A 90 16.89 -9.06 -25.44
CA ILE A 90 16.66 -7.63 -25.74
C ILE A 90 16.57 -6.81 -24.45
N GLU A 91 15.80 -7.27 -23.46
CA GLU A 91 15.69 -6.60 -22.15
C GLU A 91 17.06 -6.51 -21.44
N LEU A 92 17.87 -7.57 -21.50
CA LEU A 92 19.21 -7.59 -20.91
C LEU A 92 20.15 -6.56 -21.54
N ASN A 93 20.15 -6.44 -22.88
CA ASN A 93 20.96 -5.44 -23.58
C ASN A 93 20.54 -4.02 -23.22
N LYS A 94 19.23 -3.74 -23.17
CA LYS A 94 18.73 -2.42 -22.74
C LYS A 94 19.07 -2.12 -21.28
N PHE A 95 19.02 -3.11 -20.41
CA PHE A 95 19.43 -2.96 -19.02
C PHE A 95 20.92 -2.66 -18.88
N GLN A 96 21.76 -3.29 -19.70
CA GLN A 96 23.20 -2.97 -19.79
C GLN A 96 23.41 -1.51 -20.19
N ASP A 97 22.75 -1.05 -21.26
CA ASP A 97 22.88 0.33 -21.76
C ASP A 97 22.42 1.35 -20.71
N LEU A 98 21.36 1.03 -19.96
CA LEU A 98 20.84 1.87 -18.89
C LEU A 98 21.81 1.99 -17.71
N THR A 99 22.50 0.91 -17.36
CA THR A 99 23.25 0.81 -16.09
C THR A 99 24.77 0.88 -16.26
N ASN A 100 25.27 0.92 -17.50
CA ASN A 100 26.68 0.79 -17.86
C ASN A 100 27.34 -0.48 -17.29
N LEU A 101 26.55 -1.54 -17.05
CA LEU A 101 27.05 -2.82 -16.52
C LEU A 101 27.52 -3.73 -17.64
N SER A 102 28.65 -4.41 -17.47
CA SER A 102 29.17 -5.39 -18.45
C SER A 102 28.44 -6.75 -18.37
N ILE A 103 27.11 -6.78 -18.31
CA ILE A 103 26.35 -8.00 -17.98
C ILE A 103 26.24 -8.96 -19.17
N VAL A 104 26.18 -8.45 -20.39
CA VAL A 104 26.12 -9.27 -21.60
C VAL A 104 27.42 -10.06 -21.77
N GLU A 105 28.57 -9.41 -21.57
CA GLU A 105 29.87 -10.08 -21.59
C GLU A 105 30.00 -11.11 -20.46
N HIS A 106 29.48 -10.78 -19.27
CA HIS A 106 29.47 -11.70 -18.14
C HIS A 106 28.62 -12.94 -18.43
N LEU A 107 27.44 -12.79 -19.03
CA LEU A 107 26.60 -13.91 -19.42
C LEU A 107 27.30 -14.81 -20.44
N ARG A 108 27.96 -14.22 -21.46
CA ARG A 108 28.73 -14.99 -22.46
C ARG A 108 29.85 -15.83 -21.85
N LYS A 109 30.50 -15.33 -20.80
CA LYS A 109 31.58 -16.03 -20.10
C LYS A 109 31.08 -17.13 -19.14
N ASN A 110 29.83 -17.02 -18.68
CA ASN A 110 29.29 -17.86 -17.62
C ASN A 110 27.94 -18.50 -18.02
N GLU A 111 27.79 -18.89 -19.29
CA GLU A 111 26.53 -19.34 -19.89
C GLU A 111 25.81 -20.39 -19.03
N GLU A 112 26.52 -21.43 -18.61
CA GLU A 112 25.96 -22.54 -17.84
C GLU A 112 25.33 -22.07 -16.52
N ALA A 113 25.96 -21.13 -15.81
CA ALA A 113 25.43 -20.60 -14.55
C ALA A 113 24.14 -19.78 -14.75
N TRP A 114 24.05 -19.00 -15.84
CA TRP A 114 22.84 -18.25 -16.17
C TRP A 114 21.69 -19.14 -16.62
N LYS A 115 22.01 -20.19 -17.37
CA LYS A 115 21.05 -21.22 -17.75
C LYS A 115 20.52 -21.95 -16.53
N ASP A 116 21.41 -22.38 -15.63
CA ASP A 116 21.06 -23.03 -14.36
C ASP A 116 20.17 -22.14 -13.49
N PHE A 117 20.48 -20.84 -13.40
CA PHE A 117 19.63 -19.86 -12.72
C PHE A 117 18.23 -19.69 -13.32
N MET A 118 18.10 -19.79 -14.65
CA MET A 118 16.79 -19.75 -15.30
C MET A 118 15.96 -21.00 -15.00
N GLU A 119 16.60 -22.17 -14.96
CA GLU A 119 15.94 -23.46 -14.80
C GLU A 119 15.64 -23.80 -13.33
N ASN A 120 16.55 -23.45 -12.41
CA ASN A 120 16.47 -23.83 -11.00
C ASN A 120 16.11 -22.65 -10.08
N PRO A 121 15.06 -22.77 -9.24
CA PRO A 121 14.59 -21.68 -8.39
C PRO A 121 15.50 -21.34 -7.20
N ASP A 122 16.37 -22.27 -6.79
CA ASP A 122 17.22 -22.13 -5.60
C ASP A 122 18.58 -21.48 -5.90
N ILE A 123 18.91 -21.33 -7.18
CA ILE A 123 20.15 -20.72 -7.64
C ILE A 123 20.04 -19.20 -7.50
N LYS A 124 21.09 -18.59 -6.96
CA LYS A 124 21.19 -17.13 -6.86
C LYS A 124 21.60 -16.55 -8.21
N ILE A 125 21.29 -15.27 -8.42
CA ILE A 125 21.72 -14.54 -9.62
C ILE A 125 23.24 -14.70 -9.77
N PRO A 126 23.74 -15.27 -10.89
CA PRO A 126 25.17 -15.52 -11.11
C PRO A 126 25.85 -14.25 -11.60
N TYR A 127 25.78 -13.19 -10.78
CA TYR A 127 26.41 -11.90 -11.02
C TYR A 127 27.01 -11.38 -9.71
N GLU A 128 28.31 -11.61 -9.54
CA GLU A 128 29.03 -11.36 -8.29
C GLU A 128 29.45 -9.89 -8.11
N LYS A 129 29.46 -9.12 -9.20
CA LYS A 129 29.86 -7.72 -9.17
C LYS A 129 28.93 -6.90 -8.25
N PRO A 130 29.46 -5.91 -7.52
CA PRO A 130 28.67 -5.08 -6.63
C PRO A 130 27.70 -4.23 -7.44
N ILE A 131 26.40 -4.49 -7.28
CA ILE A 131 25.32 -3.70 -7.85
C ILE A 131 24.25 -3.47 -6.78
N SER A 132 23.48 -2.38 -6.94
CA SER A 132 22.43 -2.01 -5.99
C SER A 132 21.38 -3.12 -5.86
N LYS A 133 20.72 -3.19 -4.71
CA LYS A 133 19.63 -4.14 -4.47
C LYS A 133 18.53 -4.01 -5.55
N PHE A 134 18.27 -2.78 -6.01
CA PHE A 134 17.26 -2.53 -7.04
C PHE A 134 17.70 -3.02 -8.43
N LYS A 135 18.97 -2.81 -8.82
CA LYS A 135 19.54 -3.40 -10.04
C LYS A 135 19.47 -4.93 -10.01
N LYS A 136 19.73 -5.57 -8.86
CA LYS A 136 19.54 -7.03 -8.69
C LYS A 136 18.08 -7.45 -8.87
N LEU A 137 17.13 -6.66 -8.38
CA LEU A 137 15.70 -6.91 -8.54
C LEU A 137 15.26 -6.81 -10.01
N ILE A 138 15.75 -5.80 -10.74
CA ILE A 138 15.52 -5.67 -12.20
C ILE A 138 16.10 -6.88 -12.93
N LEU A 139 17.33 -7.26 -12.60
CA LEU A 139 18.00 -8.40 -13.22
C LEU A 139 17.25 -9.71 -12.97
N LEU A 140 16.75 -9.94 -11.76
CA LEU A 140 15.85 -11.06 -11.48
C LEU A 140 14.59 -10.99 -12.35
N LYS A 141 13.95 -9.82 -12.48
CA LYS A 141 12.75 -9.67 -13.31
C LYS A 141 13.00 -10.06 -14.78
N ILE A 142 14.15 -9.70 -15.34
CA ILE A 142 14.50 -9.99 -16.74
C ILE A 142 14.52 -11.51 -16.98
N PHE A 143 15.14 -12.28 -16.08
CA PHE A 143 15.32 -13.73 -16.25
C PHE A 143 14.17 -14.57 -15.64
N ARG A 144 13.57 -14.11 -14.55
CA ARG A 144 12.68 -14.87 -13.65
C ARG A 144 11.50 -14.03 -13.17
N GLN A 145 10.59 -13.74 -14.09
CA GLN A 145 9.36 -12.99 -13.78
C GLN A 145 8.49 -13.68 -12.71
N ASP A 146 8.56 -15.01 -12.64
CA ASP A 146 7.86 -15.84 -11.64
C ASP A 146 8.30 -15.55 -10.20
N LYS A 147 9.53 -15.05 -9.99
CA LYS A 147 10.10 -14.76 -8.66
C LYS A 147 9.99 -13.31 -8.24
N VAL A 148 9.46 -12.44 -9.10
CA VAL A 148 9.44 -10.98 -8.86
C VAL A 148 8.64 -10.63 -7.61
N ILE A 149 7.49 -11.26 -7.38
CA ILE A 149 6.65 -10.97 -6.20
C ILE A 149 7.40 -11.30 -4.91
N ALA A 150 7.99 -12.50 -4.80
CA ALA A 150 8.75 -12.88 -3.61
C ALA A 150 9.96 -11.95 -3.39
N ALA A 151 10.63 -11.55 -4.47
CA ALA A 151 11.78 -10.67 -4.40
C ALA A 151 11.43 -9.22 -4.07
N THR A 152 10.30 -8.69 -4.55
CA THR A 152 9.82 -7.36 -4.13
C THR A 152 9.43 -7.36 -2.65
N HIS A 153 8.82 -8.44 -2.15
CA HIS A 153 8.56 -8.60 -0.71
C HIS A 153 9.86 -8.52 0.09
N LYS A 154 10.85 -9.35 -0.28
CA LYS A 154 12.17 -9.31 0.37
C LYS A 154 12.83 -7.94 0.26
N PHE A 155 12.72 -7.28 -0.90
CA PHE A 155 13.26 -5.95 -1.13
C PHE A 155 12.64 -4.91 -0.18
N VAL A 156 11.33 -4.95 0.06
CA VAL A 156 10.68 -4.07 1.03
C VAL A 156 11.15 -4.40 2.46
N VAL A 157 11.22 -5.68 2.83
CA VAL A 157 11.70 -6.11 4.16
C VAL A 157 13.13 -5.63 4.42
N ASP A 158 14.03 -5.79 3.44
CA ASP A 158 15.44 -5.45 3.56
C ASP A 158 15.70 -3.92 3.59
N ASN A 159 14.70 -3.07 3.31
CA ASN A 159 14.84 -1.61 3.27
C ASN A 159 13.95 -0.87 4.28
N LEU A 160 12.70 -1.31 4.47
CA LEU A 160 11.74 -0.71 5.42
C LEU A 160 11.44 -1.60 6.63
N GLY A 161 11.63 -2.92 6.52
CA GLY A 161 11.35 -3.88 7.58
C GLY A 161 10.09 -4.72 7.37
N ALA A 162 9.96 -5.82 8.13
CA ALA A 162 8.88 -6.78 8.01
C ALA A 162 7.48 -6.20 8.24
N VAL A 163 7.37 -5.19 9.10
CA VAL A 163 6.10 -4.52 9.43
C VAL A 163 5.42 -3.82 8.24
N PHE A 164 6.14 -3.64 7.12
CA PHE A 164 5.60 -3.03 5.90
C PHE A 164 5.08 -4.06 4.89
N VAL A 165 5.34 -5.35 5.10
CA VAL A 165 4.79 -6.43 4.27
C VAL A 165 3.74 -7.27 5.02
N GLU A 166 3.55 -6.98 6.30
CA GLU A 166 2.52 -7.55 7.17
C GLU A 166 1.37 -6.54 7.30
N PRO A 167 0.21 -6.79 6.68
CA PRO A 167 -0.92 -5.88 6.76
C PRO A 167 -1.33 -5.62 8.22
N PRO A 168 -1.53 -4.37 8.64
CA PRO A 168 -2.00 -4.09 9.99
C PRO A 168 -3.39 -4.69 10.20
N THR A 169 -3.59 -5.32 11.35
CA THR A 169 -4.89 -5.88 11.75
C THR A 169 -5.93 -4.77 11.88
N PHE A 170 -7.12 -4.96 11.32
CA PHE A 170 -8.24 -4.05 11.52
C PHE A 170 -8.59 -3.95 13.01
N SER A 171 -8.73 -2.71 13.51
CA SER A 171 -9.14 -2.45 14.89
C SER A 171 -9.97 -1.18 14.93
N LEU A 172 -11.29 -1.37 15.02
CA LEU A 172 -12.25 -0.27 15.12
C LEU A 172 -11.95 0.65 16.32
N GLY A 173 -11.57 0.08 17.47
CA GLY A 173 -11.19 0.87 18.64
C GLY A 173 -9.96 1.77 18.44
N LYS A 174 -8.95 1.32 17.68
CA LYS A 174 -7.79 2.16 17.33
C LYS A 174 -8.18 3.28 16.37
N ILE A 175 -9.01 2.96 15.37
CA ILE A 175 -9.53 3.94 14.41
C ILE A 175 -10.36 5.00 15.16
N PHE A 176 -11.26 4.57 16.05
CA PHE A 176 -12.10 5.44 16.86
C PHE A 176 -11.28 6.41 17.73
N LYS A 177 -10.24 5.92 18.42
CA LYS A 177 -9.37 6.76 19.25
C LYS A 177 -8.64 7.86 18.45
N ASN A 178 -8.38 7.61 17.18
CA ASN A 178 -7.74 8.57 16.28
C ASN A 178 -8.77 9.38 15.45
N SER A 179 -10.06 9.06 15.57
CA SER A 179 -11.15 9.74 14.88
C SER A 179 -11.53 11.02 15.62
N ARG A 180 -12.28 11.87 14.93
CA ARG A 180 -12.83 13.10 15.51
C ARG A 180 -14.32 13.16 15.21
N PRO A 181 -15.15 13.73 16.09
CA PRO A 181 -16.58 13.92 15.82
C PRO A 181 -16.86 14.75 14.56
N GLU A 182 -15.92 15.56 14.08
CA GLU A 182 -16.10 16.34 12.85
C GLU A 182 -15.80 15.52 11.58
N ILE A 183 -15.21 14.33 11.71
CA ILE A 183 -14.73 13.51 10.60
C ILE A 183 -15.50 12.18 10.61
N PRO A 184 -16.44 11.96 9.66
CA PRO A 184 -17.21 10.74 9.59
C PRO A 184 -16.32 9.52 9.32
N LEU A 185 -16.63 8.38 9.94
CA LEU A 185 -16.02 7.10 9.61
C LEU A 185 -16.82 6.42 8.49
N ILE A 186 -16.15 6.11 7.39
CA ILE A 186 -16.75 5.42 6.25
C ILE A 186 -16.20 4.00 6.20
N PHE A 187 -17.09 3.03 6.14
CA PHE A 187 -16.76 1.62 6.00
C PHE A 187 -17.12 1.17 4.59
N ILE A 188 -16.11 0.65 3.90
CA ILE A 188 -16.27 -0.01 2.61
C ILE A 188 -16.20 -1.50 2.90
N LEU A 189 -17.34 -2.19 2.84
CA LEU A 189 -17.45 -3.58 3.25
C LEU A 189 -17.23 -4.49 2.05
N SER A 190 -16.61 -5.64 2.33
CA SER A 190 -16.71 -6.78 1.44
C SER A 190 -18.01 -7.54 1.75
N PRO A 191 -18.61 -8.21 0.75
CA PRO A 191 -19.80 -9.03 0.98
C PRO A 191 -19.62 -10.01 2.14
N GLY A 192 -20.61 -10.10 3.04
CA GLY A 192 -20.60 -11.02 4.17
C GLY A 192 -19.89 -10.53 5.43
N VAL A 193 -19.33 -9.32 5.45
CA VAL A 193 -18.79 -8.68 6.66
C VAL A 193 -19.91 -7.95 7.39
N ASP A 194 -20.07 -8.22 8.69
CA ASP A 194 -20.99 -7.47 9.57
C ASP A 194 -20.24 -6.42 10.42
N PRO A 195 -20.25 -5.15 10.00
CA PRO A 195 -19.64 -4.05 10.78
C PRO A 195 -20.52 -3.62 11.96
N LEU A 196 -21.81 -3.93 11.96
CA LEU A 196 -22.75 -3.41 12.95
C LEU A 196 -22.50 -4.05 14.32
N SER A 197 -22.22 -5.35 14.36
CA SER A 197 -21.81 -6.01 15.61
C SER A 197 -20.51 -5.45 16.19
N HIS A 198 -19.56 -5.03 15.34
CA HIS A 198 -18.33 -4.35 15.77
C HIS A 198 -18.65 -2.96 16.36
N MET A 199 -19.57 -2.22 15.74
CA MET A 199 -20.02 -0.92 16.23
C MET A 199 -20.72 -1.01 17.59
N TYR A 200 -21.63 -1.98 17.79
CA TYR A 200 -22.31 -2.16 19.07
C TYR A 200 -21.35 -2.56 20.19
N LYS A 201 -20.38 -3.44 19.91
CA LYS A 201 -19.33 -3.79 20.88
C LYS A 201 -18.52 -2.56 21.28
N LEU A 202 -18.10 -1.75 20.30
CA LEU A 202 -17.38 -0.51 20.58
C LEU A 202 -18.25 0.46 21.39
N ALA A 203 -19.53 0.62 21.04
CA ALA A 203 -20.44 1.49 21.79
C ALA A 203 -20.58 1.03 23.25
N ASP A 204 -20.67 -0.27 23.51
CA ASP A 204 -20.73 -0.82 24.87
C ASP A 204 -19.44 -0.51 25.66
N GLU A 205 -18.27 -0.70 25.04
CA GLU A 205 -16.96 -0.38 25.65
C GLU A 205 -16.82 1.10 26.06
N TYR A 206 -17.53 2.02 25.39
CA TYR A 206 -17.52 3.46 25.67
C TYR A 206 -18.77 3.95 26.42
N GLY A 207 -19.63 3.05 26.91
CA GLY A 207 -20.85 3.43 27.63
C GLY A 207 -21.93 4.09 26.76
N MET A 208 -21.87 3.90 25.44
CA MET A 208 -22.76 4.46 24.43
C MET A 208 -23.83 3.48 23.94
N LYS A 209 -23.99 2.34 24.61
CA LYS A 209 -24.93 1.27 24.24
C LYS A 209 -26.38 1.75 24.09
N ASP A 210 -26.82 2.64 24.98
CA ASP A 210 -28.19 3.20 24.93
C ASP A 210 -28.29 4.45 24.04
N ASN A 211 -27.15 4.96 23.58
CA ASN A 211 -27.00 6.22 22.87
C ASN A 211 -26.50 6.03 21.42
N ILE A 212 -26.62 4.81 20.87
CA ILE A 212 -26.34 4.50 19.46
C ILE A 212 -27.66 4.37 18.69
N ARG A 213 -27.77 5.06 17.55
CA ARG A 213 -28.93 5.05 16.66
C ARG A 213 -28.51 4.51 15.31
N THR A 214 -29.19 3.45 14.85
CA THR A 214 -28.94 2.84 13.54
C THR A 214 -30.10 3.13 12.61
N ILE A 215 -29.79 3.66 11.42
CA ILE A 215 -30.76 3.99 10.38
C ILE A 215 -30.33 3.31 9.09
N SER A 216 -31.18 2.45 8.54
CA SER A 216 -30.94 1.84 7.22
C SER A 216 -31.51 2.75 6.14
N LEU A 217 -30.66 3.27 5.26
CA LEU A 217 -31.07 4.14 4.17
C LEU A 217 -31.73 3.34 3.04
N GLY A 218 -32.78 3.95 2.50
CA GLY A 218 -33.62 3.44 1.43
C GLY A 218 -34.59 4.54 0.98
N GLN A 219 -35.55 4.19 0.13
CA GLN A 219 -36.51 5.18 -0.38
C GLN A 219 -37.27 5.85 0.79
N GLY A 220 -37.22 7.17 0.87
CA GLY A 220 -37.93 7.97 1.88
C GLY A 220 -37.27 8.04 3.27
N GLN A 221 -36.09 7.46 3.48
CA GLN A 221 -35.43 7.46 4.79
C GLN A 221 -34.56 8.71 5.07
N GLY A 222 -34.27 9.52 4.05
CA GLY A 222 -33.42 10.73 4.18
C GLY A 222 -33.86 11.69 5.28
N PRO A 223 -35.14 12.15 5.32
CA PRO A 223 -35.62 13.05 6.38
C PRO A 223 -35.52 12.45 7.79
N ILE A 224 -35.70 11.13 7.93
CA ILE A 224 -35.58 10.45 9.22
C ILE A 224 -34.12 10.42 9.66
N ALA A 225 -33.20 10.15 8.73
CA ALA A 225 -31.77 10.20 8.99
C ALA A 225 -31.33 11.60 9.42
N LEU A 226 -31.70 12.67 8.70
CA LEU A 226 -31.37 14.07 9.08
C LEU A 226 -31.85 14.41 10.48
N ARG A 227 -33.09 14.05 10.83
CA ARG A 227 -33.60 14.31 12.17
C ARG A 227 -32.80 13.57 13.26
N ASN A 228 -32.46 12.30 13.04
CA ASN A 228 -31.63 11.54 13.99
C ASN A 228 -30.24 12.14 14.13
N ILE A 229 -29.70 12.68 13.03
CA ILE A 229 -28.42 13.38 13.00
C ILE A 229 -28.49 14.64 13.86
N GLU A 230 -29.48 15.50 13.66
CA GLU A 230 -29.70 16.73 14.45
C GLU A 230 -29.89 16.43 15.95
N GLU A 231 -30.69 15.39 16.26
CA GLU A 231 -30.86 14.92 17.64
C GLU A 231 -29.55 14.38 18.21
N GLY A 232 -28.74 13.69 17.39
CA GLY A 232 -27.42 13.20 17.75
C GLY A 232 -26.41 14.31 18.04
N MET A 233 -26.44 15.40 17.26
CA MET A 233 -25.60 16.59 17.51
C MET A 233 -25.89 17.21 18.88
N THR A 234 -27.17 17.26 19.27
CA THR A 234 -27.61 17.90 20.51
C THR A 234 -27.33 17.03 21.72
N ASN A 235 -27.60 15.72 21.60
CA ASN A 235 -27.57 14.78 22.72
C ASN A 235 -26.30 13.94 22.80
N GLY A 236 -25.41 14.03 21.81
CA GLY A 236 -24.16 13.27 21.74
C GLY A 236 -24.34 11.80 21.35
N TYR A 237 -25.35 11.47 20.53
CA TYR A 237 -25.58 10.09 20.06
C TYR A 237 -24.55 9.64 19.02
N TRP A 238 -24.33 8.34 18.93
CA TRP A 238 -23.61 7.73 17.81
C TRP A 238 -24.60 7.38 16.70
N ILE A 239 -24.38 7.91 15.50
CA ILE A 239 -25.29 7.71 14.37
C ILE A 239 -24.66 6.74 13.37
N VAL A 240 -25.32 5.59 13.15
CA VAL A 240 -24.92 4.58 12.17
C VAL A 240 -25.90 4.60 11.01
N LEU A 241 -25.41 4.92 9.82
CA LEU A 241 -26.17 4.91 8.57
C LEU A 241 -25.78 3.66 7.76
N GLN A 242 -26.76 2.86 7.38
CA GLN A 242 -26.55 1.63 6.61
C GLN A 242 -27.05 1.78 5.18
N ASN A 243 -26.49 0.96 4.28
CA ASN A 243 -26.90 0.90 2.88
C ASN A 243 -26.83 2.25 2.17
N CYS A 244 -25.83 3.06 2.51
CA CYS A 244 -25.72 4.43 1.99
C CYS A 244 -25.54 4.47 0.47
N HIS A 245 -24.94 3.42 -0.11
CA HIS A 245 -24.84 3.21 -1.56
C HIS A 245 -26.20 3.16 -2.28
N LEU A 246 -27.30 2.83 -1.57
CA LEU A 246 -28.66 2.83 -2.14
C LEU A 246 -29.32 4.23 -2.14
N ALA A 247 -28.72 5.21 -1.46
CA ALA A 247 -29.28 6.55 -1.28
C ALA A 247 -28.29 7.64 -1.72
N ALA A 248 -27.77 7.53 -2.95
CA ALA A 248 -26.72 8.41 -3.47
C ALA A 248 -27.06 9.91 -3.41
N SER A 249 -28.32 10.30 -3.67
CA SER A 249 -28.75 11.70 -3.57
C SER A 249 -28.69 12.25 -2.14
N PHE A 250 -28.90 11.38 -1.15
CA PHE A 250 -28.86 11.75 0.27
C PHE A 250 -27.43 11.95 0.78
N LEU A 251 -26.44 11.33 0.14
CA LEU A 251 -25.02 11.51 0.51
C LEU A 251 -24.57 12.97 0.37
N GLN A 252 -25.11 13.71 -0.61
CA GLN A 252 -24.82 15.14 -0.80
C GLN A 252 -25.36 15.99 0.37
N GLU A 253 -26.53 15.64 0.90
CA GLU A 253 -27.11 16.31 2.07
C GLU A 253 -26.33 15.99 3.35
N ILE A 254 -25.84 14.76 3.50
CA ILE A 254 -24.95 14.38 4.61
C ILE A 254 -23.64 15.17 4.53
N GLU A 255 -23.01 15.26 3.34
CA GLU A 255 -21.76 16.02 3.15
C GLU A 255 -21.94 17.48 3.61
N TYR A 256 -22.98 18.16 3.13
CA TYR A 256 -23.31 19.52 3.54
C TYR A 256 -23.54 19.64 5.06
N THR A 257 -24.23 18.66 5.66
CA THR A 257 -24.50 18.64 7.11
C THR A 257 -23.22 18.43 7.93
N CYS A 258 -22.30 17.59 7.46
CA CYS A 258 -21.00 17.36 8.09
C CYS A 258 -20.10 18.60 8.01
N GLU A 259 -20.09 19.31 6.88
CA GLU A 259 -19.28 20.53 6.71
C GLU A 259 -19.76 21.69 7.59
N THR A 260 -21.06 21.74 7.88
CA THR A 260 -21.67 22.84 8.63
C THR A 260 -21.67 22.62 10.14
N VAL A 261 -21.35 21.41 10.63
CA VAL A 261 -21.52 21.07 12.06
C VAL A 261 -20.33 20.33 12.67
N SER A 262 -20.04 20.63 13.95
CA SER A 262 -18.79 20.25 14.62
C SER A 262 -18.83 18.98 15.49
N LYS A 263 -19.88 18.14 15.51
CA LYS A 263 -19.97 17.01 16.47
C LYS A 263 -20.85 15.84 16.03
N ILE A 264 -20.43 15.05 15.04
CA ILE A 264 -21.15 13.81 14.72
C ILE A 264 -20.22 12.66 14.34
N PHE A 265 -20.27 11.63 15.18
CA PHE A 265 -19.73 10.33 14.82
C PHE A 265 -20.69 9.63 13.86
N PHE A 266 -20.32 9.64 12.58
CA PHE A 266 -21.05 8.95 11.53
C PHE A 266 -20.35 7.66 11.16
N VAL A 267 -21.15 6.63 10.92
CA VAL A 267 -20.70 5.39 10.33
C VAL A 267 -21.50 5.17 9.06
N VAL A 268 -20.85 5.32 7.90
CA VAL A 268 -21.43 4.99 6.59
C VAL A 268 -21.05 3.55 6.29
N LEU A 269 -22.02 2.65 6.28
CA LEU A 269 -21.82 1.26 5.91
C LEU A 269 -22.21 1.07 4.43
N ASN A 270 -21.21 0.84 3.58
CA ASN A 270 -21.39 0.43 2.19
C ASN A 270 -21.12 -1.06 2.01
#